data_AF-A0A455UER6-F1
#
_entry.id   AF-A0A455UER6-F1
#
_cell.length_a   1.000
_cell.length_b   1.000
_cell.length_c   1.000
_cell.angle_alpha   90.00
_cell.angle_beta   90.00
_cell.angle_gamma   90.00
#
_symmetry.space_group_name_H-M   'P 1'
#
loop_
_entity.id
_entity.type
_entity.pdbx_description
1 polymer ?
#
loop_
_entity_poly.entity_id
_entity_poly.type
_entity_poly.pdbx_seq_one_letter_code
_entity_poly.pdbx_strand_id
1 'polypeptide(L)'
;MAEAPAAAAKKSVKLSYNLQRELDALPAEIERLEGEVEALENEIGDPAFYQQEAEAVTAKLQTLEKVQKSLEVAMERWMELEALAAGE
;
A
#
# COMPACT_ATOMS: atom_id res chain seq x y z
N MET A 1 3.27 8.37 -45.66
CA MET A 1 3.40 7.00 -45.13
C MET A 1 4.38 7.06 -43.96
N ALA A 2 4.06 6.36 -42.88
CA ALA A 2 4.70 6.40 -41.57
C ALA A 2 6.20 6.04 -41.59
N GLU A 3 6.92 6.44 -40.54
CA GLU A 3 7.80 5.57 -39.73
C GLU A 3 8.45 6.39 -38.59
N ALA A 4 7.89 6.27 -37.38
CA ALA A 4 8.67 6.21 -36.14
C ALA A 4 9.01 4.73 -35.93
N PRO A 5 10.22 4.34 -35.49
CA PRO A 5 10.52 4.32 -34.06
C PRO A 5 12.03 4.37 -33.71
N ALA A 6 12.39 4.69 -32.46
CA ALA A 6 13.61 4.16 -31.85
C ALA A 6 13.60 4.36 -30.33
N ALA A 7 13.12 3.30 -29.66
CA ALA A 7 13.54 2.81 -28.35
C ALA A 7 14.39 3.78 -27.50
N ALA A 8 13.72 4.46 -26.56
CA ALA A 8 14.39 4.88 -25.34
C ALA A 8 14.90 3.61 -24.65
N ALA A 9 16.21 3.43 -24.67
CA ALA A 9 16.90 2.31 -24.06
C ALA A 9 16.37 2.10 -22.64
N LYS A 10 15.75 0.93 -22.41
CA LYS A 10 15.47 0.40 -21.08
C LYS A 10 16.85 0.23 -20.40
N LYS A 11 17.33 1.28 -19.74
CA LYS A 11 18.39 1.11 -18.74
C LYS A 11 17.78 0.19 -17.72
N SER A 12 18.32 -1.01 -17.59
CA SER A 12 18.05 -1.92 -16.48
C SER A 12 18.38 -1.14 -15.21
N VAL A 13 17.38 -0.46 -14.65
CA VAL A 13 17.52 0.27 -13.40
C VAL A 13 17.51 -0.82 -12.35
N LYS A 14 18.69 -1.40 -12.09
CA LYS A 14 18.89 -2.22 -10.91
C LYS A 14 18.33 -1.44 -9.73
N LEU A 15 17.45 -2.11 -8.99
CA LEU A 15 16.81 -1.54 -7.82
C LEU A 15 17.89 -0.84 -6.97
N SER A 16 17.70 0.45 -6.69
CA SER A 16 18.62 1.17 -5.81
C SER A 16 18.57 0.56 -4.41
N TYR A 17 19.66 0.61 -3.64
CA TYR A 17 19.73 0.06 -2.29
C TYR A 17 18.56 0.50 -1.39
N ASN A 18 18.08 1.74 -1.57
CA ASN A 18 16.91 2.28 -0.87
C ASN A 18 15.60 1.55 -1.24
N LEU A 19 15.38 1.28 -2.52
CA LEU A 19 14.20 0.56 -3.02
C LEU A 19 14.23 -0.91 -2.59
N GLN A 20 15.42 -1.50 -2.48
CA GLN A 20 15.55 -2.91 -2.07
C GLN A 20 15.20 -3.08 -0.60
N ARG A 21 15.53 -2.09 0.23
CA ARG A 21 15.09 -2.04 1.62
C ARG A 21 13.59 -1.74 1.75
N GLU A 22 13.03 -0.93 0.85
CA GLU A 22 11.58 -0.69 0.78
C GLU A 22 10.84 -2.00 0.44
N LEU A 23 11.30 -2.75 -0.57
CA LEU A 23 10.71 -4.03 -0.95
C LEU A 23 10.74 -5.08 0.17
N ASP A 24 11.82 -5.12 0.95
CA ASP A 24 11.95 -6.01 2.12
C ASP A 24 11.07 -5.57 3.30
N ALA A 25 10.82 -4.26 3.43
CA ALA A 25 9.99 -3.70 4.50
C ALA A 25 8.48 -3.69 4.18
N LEU A 26 8.11 -3.62 2.90
CA LEU A 26 6.72 -3.60 2.44
C LEU A 26 5.89 -4.81 2.91
N PRO A 27 6.36 -6.07 2.85
CA PRO A 27 5.56 -7.19 3.36
C PRO A 27 5.27 -7.05 4.86
N ALA A 28 6.24 -6.59 5.65
CA ALA A 28 6.03 -6.31 7.08
C ALA A 28 5.05 -5.14 7.32
N GLU A 29 5.08 -4.12 6.45
CA GLU A 29 4.11 -3.02 6.50
C GLU A 29 2.71 -3.49 6.08
N ILE A 30 2.59 -4.34 5.07
CA ILE A 30 1.32 -4.95 4.63
C ILE A 30 0.71 -5.77 5.77
N GLU A 31 1.47 -6.68 6.40
CA GLU A 31 0.99 -7.46 7.55
C GLU A 31 0.54 -6.56 8.71
N ARG A 32 1.28 -5.48 8.96
CA ARG A 32 0.92 -4.50 10.00
C ARG A 32 -0.37 -3.75 9.63
N LEU A 33 -0.50 -3.30 8.39
CA LEU A 33 -1.71 -2.61 7.89
C LEU A 33 -2.91 -3.54 7.94
N GLU A 34 -2.79 -4.81 7.55
CA GLU A 34 -3.85 -5.82 7.69
C GLU A 34 -4.28 -5.98 9.15
N GLY A 35 -3.32 -6.07 10.08
CA GLY A 35 -3.63 -6.11 11.51
C GLY A 35 -4.32 -4.84 12.02
N GLU A 36 -3.92 -3.66 11.54
CA GLU A 36 -4.59 -2.40 11.87
C GLU A 36 -6.03 -2.36 11.30
N VAL A 37 -6.26 -2.84 10.07
CA VAL A 37 -7.61 -2.98 9.50
C VAL A 37 -8.46 -3.91 10.36
N GLU A 38 -7.99 -5.12 10.67
CA GLU A 38 -8.75 -6.10 11.46
C GLU A 38 -9.09 -5.57 12.86
N ALA A 39 -8.15 -4.88 13.51
CA ALA A 39 -8.36 -4.25 14.80
C ALA A 39 -9.42 -3.14 14.72
N LEU A 40 -9.33 -2.27 13.71
CA LEU A 40 -10.29 -1.19 13.49
C LEU A 40 -11.68 -1.75 13.12
N GLU A 41 -11.76 -2.78 12.29
CA GLU A 41 -13.04 -3.42 11.94
C GLU A 41 -13.69 -4.10 13.14
N ASN A 42 -12.90 -4.74 14.02
CA ASN A 42 -13.43 -5.26 15.29
C ASN A 42 -13.96 -4.14 16.19
N GLU A 43 -13.22 -3.04 16.31
CA GLU A 43 -13.59 -1.90 17.14
C GLU A 43 -14.87 -1.22 16.59
N ILE A 44 -14.95 -1.03 15.28
CA ILE A 44 -16.09 -0.43 14.57
C ILE A 44 -17.31 -1.37 14.57
N GLY A 45 -17.09 -2.69 14.53
CA GLY A 45 -18.14 -3.70 14.60
C GLY A 45 -18.85 -3.76 15.96
N ASP A 46 -18.29 -3.14 17.00
CA ASP A 46 -18.89 -3.10 18.32
C ASP A 46 -20.02 -2.04 18.38
N PRO A 47 -21.23 -2.38 18.84
CA PRO A 47 -22.33 -1.43 18.93
C PRO A 47 -22.08 -0.29 19.94
N ALA A 48 -21.19 -0.48 20.93
CA ALA A 48 -20.81 0.57 21.87
C ALA A 48 -19.84 1.59 21.24
N PHE A 49 -19.11 1.22 20.19
CA PHE A 49 -18.28 2.17 19.44
C PHE A 49 -19.13 3.28 18.81
N TYR A 50 -20.27 2.92 18.21
CA TYR A 50 -21.22 3.90 17.68
C TYR A 50 -21.92 4.76 18.76
N GLN A 51 -21.75 4.43 20.04
CA GLN A 51 -22.24 5.26 21.16
C GLN A 51 -21.23 6.31 21.60
N GLN A 52 -20.00 6.28 21.08
CA GLN A 52 -18.98 7.30 21.33
C GLN A 52 -19.31 8.60 20.58
N GLU A 53 -18.48 9.64 20.77
CA GLU A 53 -18.65 10.89 20.04
C GLU A 53 -18.62 10.67 18.52
N ALA A 54 -19.53 11.33 17.81
CA ALA A 54 -19.63 11.26 16.36
C ALA A 54 -18.30 11.64 15.68
N GLU A 55 -17.55 12.58 16.25
CA GLU A 55 -16.23 12.98 15.75
C GLU A 55 -15.20 11.84 15.89
N ALA A 56 -15.19 11.12 17.01
CA ALA A 56 -14.33 9.97 17.24
C ALA A 56 -14.68 8.80 16.31
N VAL A 57 -15.97 8.49 16.18
CA VAL A 57 -16.48 7.46 15.25
C VAL A 57 -16.08 7.78 13.81
N THR A 58 -16.31 9.02 13.38
CA THR A 58 -15.94 9.48 12.03
C THR A 58 -14.43 9.39 11.81
N ALA A 59 -13.62 9.83 12.77
CA ALA A 59 -12.17 9.77 12.68
C ALA A 59 -11.66 8.33 12.54
N LYS A 60 -12.26 7.38 13.25
CA LYS A 60 -11.91 5.96 13.17
C LYS A 60 -12.37 5.30 11.87
N LEU A 61 -13.57 5.61 11.38
CA LEU A 61 -14.02 5.17 10.06
C LEU A 61 -13.10 5.70 8.95
N GLN A 62 -12.69 6.98 9.03
CA GLN A 62 -11.71 7.54 8.09
C GLN A 62 -10.33 6.89 8.21
N THR A 63 -9.94 6.53 9.44
CA THR A 63 -8.68 5.79 9.66
C THR A 63 -8.75 4.42 9.01
N LEU A 64 -9.83 3.66 9.21
CA LEU A 64 -10.04 2.37 8.56
C LEU A 64 -9.91 2.48 7.04
N GLU A 65 -10.64 3.39 6.43
CA GLU A 65 -10.62 3.60 4.97
C GLU A 65 -9.22 3.99 4.48
N LYS A 66 -8.51 4.82 5.26
CA LYS A 66 -7.13 5.21 4.96
C LYS A 66 -6.16 4.04 5.04
N VAL A 67 -6.27 3.19 6.06
CA VAL A 67 -5.41 2.02 6.25
C VAL A 67 -5.66 0.99 5.15
N GLN A 68 -6.92 0.72 4.81
CA GLN A 68 -7.28 -0.15 3.67
C GLN A 68 -6.67 0.36 2.36
N LYS A 69 -6.80 1.67 2.09
CA LYS A 69 -6.20 2.26 0.89
C LYS A 69 -4.68 2.23 0.92
N SER A 70 -4.07 2.43 2.10
CA SER A 70 -2.63 2.30 2.28
C SER A 70 -2.14 0.87 2.03
N LEU A 71 -2.92 -0.14 2.43
CA LEU A 71 -2.64 -1.55 2.17
C LEU A 71 -2.64 -1.83 0.67
N GLU A 72 -3.68 -1.40 -0.05
CA GLU A 72 -3.76 -1.54 -1.51
C GLU A 72 -2.56 -0.88 -2.19
N VAL A 73 -2.25 0.36 -1.82
CA VAL A 73 -1.09 1.10 -2.36
C VAL A 73 0.22 0.40 -2.03
N ALA A 74 0.38 -0.16 -0.83
CA ALA A 74 1.58 -0.90 -0.43
C ALA A 74 1.73 -2.19 -1.24
N MET A 75 0.64 -2.91 -1.51
CA MET A 75 0.64 -4.11 -2.35
C MET A 75 0.96 -3.79 -3.82
N GLU A 76 0.35 -2.74 -4.39
CA GLU A 76 0.68 -2.26 -5.73
C GLU A 76 2.16 -1.87 -5.80
N ARG A 77 2.65 -1.11 -4.81
CA ARG A 77 4.04 -0.68 -4.74
C ARG A 77 5.00 -1.86 -4.62
N TRP A 78 4.63 -2.87 -3.84
CA TRP A 78 5.43 -4.09 -3.69
C TRP A 78 5.54 -4.83 -5.02
N MET A 79 4.43 -5.02 -5.74
CA MET A 79 4.45 -5.61 -7.08
C MET A 79 5.28 -4.79 -8.08
N GLU A 80 5.15 -3.47 -8.09
CA GLU A 80 5.98 -2.60 -8.95
C GLU A 80 7.48 -2.76 -8.65
N LEU A 81 7.85 -2.79 -7.37
CA LEU A 81 9.24 -2.96 -6.94
C LEU A 81 9.76 -4.36 -7.25
N GLU A 82 8.94 -5.40 -7.07
CA GLU A 82 9.26 -6.77 -7.44
C GLU A 82 9.52 -6.86 -8.95
N ALA A 83 8.68 -6.24 -9.79
CA ALA A 83 8.86 -6.19 -11.24
C ALA A 83 10.16 -5.46 -11.63
N LEU A 84 10.44 -4.33 -10.99
CA LEU A 84 11.69 -3.59 -11.17
C LEU A 84 12.92 -4.39 -10.68
N ALA A 85 12.77 -5.21 -9.63
CA ALA A 85 13.82 -6.07 -9.11
C ALA A 85 14.08 -7.26 -10.04
N ALA A 86 13.02 -7.85 -10.60
CA ALA A 86 13.06 -8.92 -11.59
C ALA A 86 13.59 -8.46 -12.96
N GLY A 87 13.48 -7.16 -13.27
CA GLY A 87 14.07 -6.53 -14.44
C GLY A 87 13.22 -6.56 -15.71
N GLU A 88 11.88 -6.59 -15.58
CA GLU A 88 10.93 -6.52 -16.72
C GLU A 88 10.71 -5.09 -17.27
#